data_AF-A0A829M2E3-F1
#
_entry.id   AF-A0A829M2E3-F1
#
_cell.length_a   1.000
_cell.length_b   1.000
_cell.length_c   1.000
_cell.angle_alpha   90.00
_cell.angle_beta   90.00
_cell.angle_gamma   90.00
#
_symmetry.space_group_name_H-M   'P 1'
#
loop_
_entity.id
_entity.type
_entity.pdbx_description
1 polymer ?
#
loop_
_entity_poly.entity_id
_entity_poly.type
_entity_poly.pdbx_seq_one_letter_code
_entity_poly.pdbx_strand_id
1 'polypeptide(L)'
;KREITKLLEMNPTTARLILPDGSTKNVDVSELKVGDQLQVLNGDQVPIDGVILSGSTSIDESSINGESIPKEKSKGDVVFGSTINGTGTFTMKVTKENKDTVFSKILQLVNQNQDNQTKAASIIQKFEPKYVTVVLIAIPLFMLLAPFLLDWTWSQSVYRGLVLLVAASPCALAAATVSATLSTTSNLAKKGVLSKGSSYLSQLADIKAIAFDKTGTLTKGKPEVTNYYFADSVNEENMIDIVVAL
;
A
#
# COMPACT_ATOMS: atom_id res chain seq x y z
N LYS A 1 6.97 4.08 -3.64
CA LYS A 1 8.18 4.48 -2.86
C LYS A 1 7.83 5.25 -1.58
N ARG A 2 7.40 6.52 -1.63
CA ARG A 2 7.17 7.36 -0.42
C ARG A 2 6.20 6.77 0.62
N GLU A 3 5.13 6.08 0.19
CA GLU A 3 4.19 5.40 1.10
C GLU A 3 4.79 4.16 1.79
N ILE A 4 5.63 3.38 1.09
CA ILE A 4 6.37 2.27 1.70
C ILE A 4 7.42 2.81 2.67
N THR A 5 8.09 3.92 2.32
CA THR A 5 9.03 4.59 3.22
C THR A 5 8.35 4.98 4.53
N LYS A 6 7.11 5.51 4.49
CA LYS A 6 6.33 5.77 5.70
C LYS A 6 5.96 4.51 6.49
N LEU A 7 5.63 3.40 5.81
CA LEU A 7 5.43 2.11 6.48
C LEU A 7 6.70 1.61 7.16
N LEU A 8 7.87 1.82 6.55
CA LEU A 8 9.18 1.47 7.11
C LEU A 8 9.56 2.36 8.29
N GLU A 9 9.18 3.64 8.27
CA GLU A 9 9.36 4.58 9.39
C GLU A 9 8.51 4.20 10.61
N MET A 10 7.42 3.45 10.41
CA MET A 10 6.62 2.88 11.50
C MET A 10 7.18 1.57 12.04
N ASN A 11 8.32 1.06 11.56
CA ASN A 11 8.91 -0.16 12.12
C ASN A 11 9.86 0.23 13.27
N PRO A 12 9.71 -0.35 14.47
CA PRO A 12 10.62 -0.09 15.57
C PRO A 12 12.05 -0.47 15.16
N THR A 13 12.98 0.46 15.37
CA THR A 13 14.41 0.27 15.08
C THR A 13 15.16 -0.28 16.28
N THR A 14 14.63 -0.09 17.49
CA THR A 14 15.27 -0.52 18.73
C THR A 14 14.32 -1.37 19.57
N ALA A 15 14.92 -2.26 20.36
CA ALA A 15 14.24 -3.11 21.31
C ALA A 15 14.97 -3.09 22.65
N ARG A 16 14.22 -3.22 23.73
CA ARG A 16 14.77 -3.31 25.08
C ARG A 16 14.98 -4.77 25.46
N LEU A 17 16.19 -5.27 25.21
CA LEU A 17 16.62 -6.62 25.55
C LEU A 17 16.88 -6.74 27.05
N ILE A 18 16.33 -7.78 27.67
CA ILE A 18 16.60 -8.16 29.05
C ILE A 18 17.83 -9.06 29.07
N LEU A 19 18.87 -8.62 29.77
CA LEU A 19 20.11 -9.35 29.95
C LEU A 19 19.97 -10.41 31.06
N PRO A 20 20.85 -11.43 31.11
CA PRO A 20 20.80 -12.49 32.13
C PRO A 20 20.91 -11.98 33.57
N ASP A 21 21.46 -10.78 33.78
CA ASP A 21 21.57 -10.12 35.08
C ASP A 21 20.29 -9.36 35.49
N GLY A 22 19.25 -9.39 34.65
CA GLY A 22 17.99 -8.69 34.87
C GLY A 22 18.00 -7.22 34.47
N SER A 23 19.13 -6.68 34.02
CA SER A 23 19.21 -5.32 33.47
C SER A 23 18.67 -5.26 32.04
N THR A 24 18.31 -4.07 31.58
CA THR A 24 17.80 -3.86 30.22
C THR A 24 18.77 -3.07 29.36
N LYS A 25 18.99 -3.52 28.13
CA LYS A 25 19.83 -2.84 27.13
C LYS A 25 19.01 -2.55 25.87
N ASN A 26 19.10 -1.33 25.36
CA ASN A 26 18.56 -1.01 24.04
C ASN A 26 19.50 -1.56 22.96
N VAL A 27 18.96 -2.39 22.07
CA VAL A 27 19.66 -3.01 20.94
C VAL A 27 18.85 -2.78 19.67
N ASP A 28 19.51 -2.90 18.51
CA ASP A 28 18.81 -2.82 17.23
C ASP A 28 17.95 -4.09 17.04
N VAL A 29 16.74 -3.93 16.46
CA VAL A 29 15.84 -5.06 16.20
C VAL A 29 16.49 -6.11 15.28
N SER A 30 17.42 -5.69 14.43
CA SER A 30 18.17 -6.60 13.54
C SER A 30 19.15 -7.53 14.28
N GLU A 31 19.55 -7.20 15.52
CA GLU A 31 20.46 -8.01 16.32
C GLU A 31 19.74 -9.07 17.16
N LEU A 32 18.40 -9.00 17.25
CA LEU A 32 17.58 -9.89 18.04
C LEU A 32 17.56 -11.31 17.49
N LYS A 33 17.61 -12.29 18.39
CA LYS A 33 17.55 -13.72 18.09
C LYS A 33 16.30 -14.35 18.66
N VAL A 34 15.87 -15.44 18.03
CA VAL A 34 14.79 -16.27 18.56
C VAL A 34 15.18 -16.77 19.94
N GLY A 35 14.29 -16.55 20.91
CA GLY A 35 14.52 -16.90 22.30
C GLY A 35 14.90 -15.74 23.22
N ASP A 36 15.32 -14.59 22.68
CA ASP A 36 15.61 -13.39 23.45
C ASP A 36 14.37 -12.90 24.22
N GLN A 37 14.61 -12.30 25.39
CA GLN A 37 13.55 -11.72 26.22
C GLN A 37 13.56 -10.20 26.12
N LEU A 38 12.42 -9.61 25.82
CA LEU A 38 12.28 -8.17 25.61
C LEU A 38 11.28 -7.59 26.60
N GLN A 39 11.55 -6.38 27.08
CA GLN A 39 10.59 -5.58 27.84
C GLN A 39 9.92 -4.58 26.89
N VAL A 40 8.60 -4.50 26.92
CA VAL A 40 7.82 -3.54 26.13
C VAL A 40 7.04 -2.66 27.12
N LEU A 41 7.31 -1.35 27.12
CA LEU A 41 6.63 -0.41 28.03
C LEU A 41 5.28 0.03 27.47
N ASN A 42 4.45 0.58 28.34
CA ASN A 42 3.20 1.23 27.93
C ASN A 42 3.49 2.33 26.89
N GLY A 43 2.77 2.31 25.77
CA GLY A 43 2.91 3.25 24.66
C GLY A 43 4.01 2.88 23.66
N ASP A 44 4.89 1.93 24.01
CA ASP A 44 5.93 1.45 23.09
C ASP A 44 5.32 0.59 21.99
N GLN A 45 6.01 0.57 20.85
CA GLN A 45 5.70 -0.36 19.78
C GLN A 45 6.35 -1.72 20.06
N VAL A 46 5.64 -2.79 19.72
CA VAL A 46 6.17 -4.15 19.85
C VAL A 46 7.28 -4.36 18.81
N PRO A 47 8.53 -4.66 19.22
CA PRO A 47 9.68 -4.64 18.32
C PRO A 47 9.70 -5.78 17.29
N ILE A 48 9.24 -6.96 17.65
CA ILE A 48 9.32 -8.17 16.82
C ILE A 48 8.22 -9.17 17.23
N ASP A 49 7.88 -10.13 16.37
CA ASP A 49 6.92 -11.18 16.68
C ASP A 49 7.38 -12.07 17.86
N GLY A 50 6.49 -12.30 18.82
CA GLY A 50 6.80 -13.05 20.02
C GLY A 50 5.59 -13.53 20.80
N VAL A 51 5.85 -14.02 22.02
CA VAL A 51 4.83 -14.46 22.97
C VAL A 51 5.07 -13.81 24.33
N ILE A 52 4.00 -13.39 25.00
CA ILE A 52 4.09 -12.77 26.33
C ILE A 52 4.51 -13.80 27.37
N LEU A 53 5.56 -13.50 28.12
CA LEU A 53 6.04 -14.30 29.25
C LEU A 53 5.41 -13.86 30.58
N SER A 54 5.21 -12.55 30.78
CA SER A 54 4.63 -11.97 31.98
C SER A 54 4.04 -10.58 31.70
N GLY A 55 3.04 -10.21 32.49
CA GLY A 55 2.26 -8.98 32.31
C GLY A 55 0.95 -9.22 31.56
N SER A 56 0.11 -8.19 31.54
CA SER A 56 -1.14 -8.10 30.79
C SER A 56 -1.25 -6.71 30.18
N THR A 57 -1.77 -6.61 28.96
CA THR A 57 -1.92 -5.35 28.25
C THR A 57 -3.02 -5.42 27.19
N SER A 58 -3.59 -4.28 26.84
CA SER A 58 -4.31 -4.06 25.60
C SER A 58 -3.34 -3.69 24.47
N ILE A 59 -3.34 -4.42 23.34
CA ILE A 59 -2.50 -4.10 22.17
C ILE A 59 -3.37 -3.65 20.99
N ASP A 60 -3.00 -2.52 20.40
CA ASP A 60 -3.59 -2.05 19.14
C ASP A 60 -2.93 -2.77 17.95
N GLU A 61 -3.68 -3.72 17.39
CA GLU A 61 -3.29 -4.52 16.22
C GLU A 61 -3.83 -3.95 14.89
N SER A 62 -4.41 -2.74 14.90
CA SER A 62 -5.07 -2.12 13.73
C SER A 62 -4.14 -1.99 12.51
N SER A 63 -2.84 -1.83 12.73
CA SER A 63 -1.82 -1.77 11.68
C SER A 63 -1.68 -3.07 10.87
N ILE A 64 -2.13 -4.20 11.42
CA ILE A 64 -2.03 -5.53 10.80
C ILE A 64 -3.40 -6.05 10.39
N ASN A 65 -4.39 -5.98 11.29
CA ASN A 65 -5.70 -6.61 11.09
C ASN A 65 -6.81 -5.62 10.71
N GLY A 66 -6.57 -4.30 10.77
CA GLY A 66 -7.55 -3.26 10.46
C GLY A 66 -8.67 -3.07 11.50
N GLU A 67 -8.65 -3.81 12.61
CA GLU A 67 -9.64 -3.70 13.67
C GLU A 67 -9.25 -2.58 14.65
N SER A 68 -10.17 -1.66 14.91
CA SER A 68 -9.89 -0.43 15.68
C SER A 68 -9.94 -0.60 17.21
N ILE A 69 -10.40 -1.76 17.69
CA ILE A 69 -10.51 -2.04 19.13
C ILE A 69 -9.25 -2.79 19.57
N PRO A 70 -8.47 -2.23 20.53
CA PRO A 70 -7.32 -2.93 21.10
C PRO A 70 -7.72 -4.27 21.69
N LYS A 71 -6.86 -5.27 21.51
CA LYS A 71 -7.08 -6.63 21.99
C LYS A 71 -6.36 -6.83 23.31
N GLU A 72 -7.09 -7.30 24.32
CA GLU A 72 -6.50 -7.74 25.58
C GLU A 72 -5.61 -8.97 25.38
N LYS A 73 -4.41 -8.92 25.96
CA LYS A 73 -3.36 -9.93 25.83
C LYS A 73 -2.72 -10.19 27.18
N SER A 74 -2.43 -11.45 27.43
CA SER A 74 -1.86 -11.94 28.67
C SER A 74 -0.78 -12.99 28.40
N LYS A 75 -0.20 -13.55 29.46
CA LYS A 75 0.83 -14.58 29.37
C LYS A 75 0.41 -15.73 28.45
N GLY A 76 1.26 -16.04 27.47
CA GLY A 76 1.02 -17.10 26.48
C GLY A 76 0.43 -16.59 25.17
N ASP A 77 -0.11 -15.38 25.12
CA ASP A 77 -0.64 -14.80 23.89
C ASP A 77 0.47 -14.34 22.94
N VAL A 78 0.19 -14.48 21.64
CA VAL A 78 1.07 -14.01 20.57
C VAL A 78 0.93 -12.51 20.39
N VAL A 79 2.07 -11.84 20.21
CA VAL A 79 2.16 -10.42 19.88
C VAL A 79 2.94 -10.26 18.58
N PHE A 80 2.56 -9.27 17.80
CA PHE A 80 3.12 -9.05 16.46
C PHE A 80 4.02 -7.82 16.46
N GLY A 81 5.08 -7.86 15.66
CA GLY A 81 5.91 -6.68 15.45
C GLY A 81 5.10 -5.53 14.86
N SER A 82 5.49 -4.30 15.22
CA SER A 82 4.89 -3.06 14.74
C SER A 82 3.46 -2.77 15.24
N THR A 83 2.92 -3.53 16.18
CA THR A 83 1.68 -3.19 16.92
C THR A 83 1.96 -2.28 18.10
N ILE A 84 0.99 -1.49 18.57
CA ILE A 84 1.21 -0.51 19.65
C ILE A 84 0.75 -1.10 20.98
N ASN A 85 1.62 -1.07 21.99
CA ASN A 85 1.27 -1.45 23.34
C ASN A 85 0.43 -0.35 24.01
N GLY A 86 -0.80 -0.67 24.40
CA GLY A 86 -1.76 0.30 24.94
C GLY A 86 -1.67 0.48 26.44
N THR A 87 -1.78 -0.60 27.24
CA THR A 87 -1.89 -0.48 28.70
C THR A 87 -0.90 -1.38 29.44
N GLY A 88 -0.05 -0.77 30.27
CA GLY A 88 0.89 -1.53 31.10
C GLY A 88 2.16 -2.00 30.39
N THR A 89 3.03 -2.65 31.16
CA THR A 89 4.33 -3.13 30.71
C THR A 89 4.35 -4.64 30.74
N PHE A 90 4.89 -5.27 29.70
CA PHE A 90 5.00 -6.72 29.63
C PHE A 90 6.39 -7.17 29.19
N THR A 91 6.70 -8.43 29.49
CA THR A 91 7.89 -9.11 29.00
C THR A 91 7.47 -10.15 27.98
N MET A 92 8.21 -10.23 26.87
CA MET A 92 7.94 -11.17 25.79
C MET A 92 9.19 -11.96 25.40
N LYS A 93 8.97 -13.11 24.77
CA LYS A 93 10.01 -13.93 24.14
C LYS A 93 9.90 -13.82 22.64
N VAL A 94 11.02 -13.56 21.97
CA VAL A 94 11.09 -13.55 20.50
C VAL A 94 10.83 -14.96 19.96
N THR A 95 9.91 -15.07 19.01
CA THR A 95 9.53 -16.36 18.40
C THR A 95 9.95 -16.52 16.96
N LYS A 96 10.21 -15.41 16.25
CA LYS A 96 10.59 -15.42 14.84
C LYS A 96 11.80 -14.52 14.60
N GLU A 97 12.56 -14.82 13.56
CA GLU A 97 13.57 -13.91 13.04
C GLU A 97 12.91 -12.70 12.39
N ASN A 98 13.62 -11.56 12.33
CA ASN A 98 13.11 -10.31 11.78
C ASN A 98 12.55 -10.47 10.35
N LYS A 99 13.19 -11.30 9.52
CA LYS A 99 12.75 -11.58 8.13
C LYS A 99 11.44 -12.36 8.03
N ASP A 100 11.06 -13.08 9.08
CA ASP A 100 9.92 -14.01 9.09
C ASP A 100 8.70 -13.47 9.86
N THR A 101 8.80 -12.25 10.39
CA THR A 101 7.69 -11.56 11.06
C THR A 101 6.51 -11.34 10.12
N VAL A 102 5.31 -11.23 10.68
CA VAL A 102 4.11 -10.92 9.89
C VAL A 102 4.30 -9.62 9.10
N PHE A 103 4.85 -8.58 9.74
CA PHE A 103 5.10 -7.29 9.10
C PHE A 103 6.11 -7.38 7.94
N SER A 104 7.22 -8.11 8.12
CA SER A 104 8.19 -8.33 7.03
C SER A 104 7.59 -9.06 5.83
N LYS A 105 6.69 -10.02 6.07
CA LYS A 105 5.96 -10.71 4.99
C LYS A 105 4.99 -9.76 4.27
N ILE A 106 4.30 -8.88 4.99
CA ILE A 106 3.47 -7.82 4.38
C ILE A 106 4.34 -6.94 3.48
N LEU A 107 5.50 -6.48 3.95
CA LEU A 107 6.42 -5.66 3.15
C LEU A 107 6.93 -6.39 1.90
N GLN A 108 7.27 -7.68 2.01
CA GLN A 108 7.69 -8.50 0.86
C GLN A 108 6.56 -8.60 -0.18
N LEU A 109 5.33 -8.88 0.25
CA LEU A 109 4.16 -8.94 -0.63
C LEU A 109 3.89 -7.58 -1.30
N VAL A 110 3.98 -6.48 -0.56
CA VAL A 110 3.77 -5.14 -1.10
C VAL A 110 4.85 -4.79 -2.14
N ASN A 111 6.12 -5.10 -1.87
CA ASN A 111 7.21 -4.86 -2.82
C ASN A 111 7.08 -5.69 -4.09
N GLN A 112 6.77 -7.00 -3.97
CA GLN A 112 6.55 -7.88 -5.12
C GLN A 112 5.42 -7.38 -6.04
N ASN A 113 4.38 -6.78 -5.47
CA ASN A 113 3.26 -6.25 -6.23
C ASN A 113 3.54 -4.87 -6.86
N GLN A 114 4.40 -4.04 -6.25
CA GLN A 114 4.76 -2.74 -6.84
C GLN A 114 5.46 -2.87 -8.19
N ASP A 115 6.34 -3.87 -8.35
CA ASP A 115 7.02 -4.11 -9.63
C ASP A 115 6.03 -4.47 -10.75
N ASN A 116 4.94 -5.16 -10.42
CA ASN A 116 3.87 -5.50 -11.35
C ASN A 116 2.96 -4.31 -11.71
N GLN A 117 2.80 -3.31 -10.83
CA GLN A 117 1.95 -2.14 -11.10
C GLN A 117 2.48 -1.22 -12.22
N THR A 118 3.78 -1.30 -12.53
CA THR A 118 4.42 -0.51 -13.61
C THR A 118 3.88 -0.84 -15.01
N LYS A 119 3.11 -1.92 -15.19
CA LYS A 119 2.60 -2.39 -16.49
C LYS A 119 1.22 -1.83 -16.87
N ALA A 120 0.63 -0.98 -16.03
CA ALA A 120 -0.65 -0.36 -16.32
C ALA A 120 -0.53 0.87 -17.23
N ALA A 121 0.09 0.67 -18.40
CA ALA A 121 0.04 1.63 -19.47
C ALA A 121 -1.36 1.61 -20.11
N SER A 122 -1.89 2.79 -20.45
CA SER A 122 -3.12 2.90 -21.24
C SER A 122 -2.96 2.16 -22.58
N ILE A 123 -4.07 1.75 -23.20
CA ILE A 123 -4.05 1.07 -24.51
C ILE A 123 -3.22 1.88 -25.53
N ILE A 124 -3.36 3.21 -25.49
CA ILE A 124 -2.62 4.15 -26.35
C ILE A 124 -1.12 4.09 -26.07
N GLN A 125 -0.69 4.13 -24.80
CA GLN A 125 0.73 4.04 -24.44
C GLN A 125 1.36 2.69 -24.79
N LYS A 126 0.57 1.61 -24.89
CA LYS A 126 1.05 0.29 -25.35
C LYS A 126 1.15 0.21 -26.87
N PHE A 127 0.29 0.93 -27.59
CA PHE A 127 0.24 0.93 -29.06
C PHE A 127 1.25 1.88 -29.69
N GLU A 128 1.46 3.05 -29.09
CA GLU A 128 2.33 4.11 -29.61
C GLU A 128 3.75 3.64 -29.95
N PRO A 129 4.48 2.90 -29.07
CA PRO A 129 5.81 2.42 -29.40
C PRO A 129 5.82 1.48 -30.61
N LYS A 130 4.83 0.57 -30.71
CA LYS A 130 4.73 -0.36 -31.84
C LYS A 130 4.45 0.38 -33.15
N TYR A 131 3.53 1.34 -33.12
CA TYR A 131 3.22 2.18 -34.27
C TYR A 131 4.46 2.95 -34.75
N VAL A 132 5.16 3.62 -33.83
CA VAL A 132 6.39 4.39 -34.16
C VAL A 132 7.46 3.48 -34.75
N THR A 133 7.69 2.30 -34.16
CA THR A 133 8.65 1.33 -34.70
C THR A 133 8.27 0.87 -36.11
N VAL A 134 7.00 0.54 -36.35
CA VAL A 134 6.52 0.12 -37.69
C VAL A 134 6.72 1.23 -38.71
N VAL A 135 6.34 2.48 -38.39
CA VAL A 135 6.47 3.63 -39.29
C VAL A 135 7.95 3.92 -39.61
N LEU A 136 8.82 3.88 -38.60
CA LEU A 136 10.27 4.13 -38.77
C LEU A 136 10.98 3.04 -39.59
N ILE A 137 10.43 1.83 -39.70
CA ILE A 137 10.98 0.77 -40.55
C ILE A 137 10.36 0.81 -41.95
N ALA A 138 9.03 0.93 -42.03
CA ALA A 138 8.28 0.83 -43.28
C ALA A 138 8.60 1.99 -44.24
N ILE A 139 8.75 3.22 -43.73
CA ILE A 139 8.98 4.39 -44.58
C ILE A 139 10.36 4.39 -45.22
N PRO A 140 11.48 4.15 -44.50
CA PRO A 140 12.78 4.00 -45.14
C PRO A 140 12.84 2.82 -46.11
N LEU A 141 12.19 1.71 -45.78
CA LEU A 141 12.10 0.57 -46.69
C LEU A 141 11.36 0.94 -47.98
N PHE A 142 10.26 1.69 -47.87
CA PHE A 142 9.54 2.23 -49.01
C PHE A 142 10.41 3.19 -49.84
N MET A 143 11.17 4.09 -49.20
CA MET A 143 12.10 4.99 -49.90
C MET A 143 13.17 4.23 -50.70
N LEU A 144 13.65 3.10 -50.18
CA LEU A 144 14.66 2.26 -50.83
C LEU A 144 14.08 1.43 -51.98
N LEU A 145 12.84 0.94 -51.85
CA LEU A 145 12.20 0.07 -52.84
C LEU A 145 11.47 0.84 -53.96
N ALA A 146 11.02 2.07 -53.70
CA ALA A 146 10.26 2.86 -54.67
C ALA A 146 10.98 3.11 -56.02
N PRO A 147 12.31 3.33 -56.09
CA PRO A 147 13.01 3.45 -57.37
C PRO A 147 12.95 2.17 -58.22
N PHE A 148 12.90 1.00 -57.58
CA PHE A 148 12.90 -0.30 -58.28
C PHE A 148 11.49 -0.79 -58.65
N LEU A 149 10.48 -0.41 -57.88
CA LEU A 149 9.10 -0.88 -58.06
C LEU A 149 8.22 0.11 -58.83
N LEU A 150 8.52 1.41 -58.78
CA LEU A 150 7.65 2.48 -59.28
C LEU A 150 8.34 3.40 -60.30
N ASP A 151 9.57 3.06 -60.72
CA ASP A 151 10.43 3.88 -61.61
C ASP A 151 10.62 5.34 -61.14
N TRP A 152 10.59 5.55 -59.82
CA TRP A 152 10.81 6.88 -59.24
C TRP A 152 12.29 7.23 -59.18
N THR A 153 12.62 8.52 -59.33
CA THR A 153 13.98 8.96 -59.04
C THR A 153 14.27 8.85 -57.54
N TRP A 154 15.54 8.72 -57.17
CA TRP A 154 15.96 8.76 -55.76
C TRP A 154 15.47 10.02 -55.04
N SER A 155 15.53 11.18 -55.71
CA SER A 155 15.04 12.45 -55.17
C SER A 155 13.53 12.43 -54.92
N GLN A 156 12.74 11.85 -55.83
CA GLN A 156 11.28 11.71 -55.66
C GLN A 156 10.92 10.75 -54.52
N SER A 157 11.63 9.63 -54.42
CA SER A 157 11.39 8.61 -53.38
C SER A 157 11.69 9.15 -51.99
N VAL A 158 12.83 9.84 -51.82
CA VAL A 158 13.19 10.49 -50.55
C VAL A 158 12.22 11.62 -50.21
N TYR A 159 11.91 12.51 -51.16
CA TYR A 159 10.99 13.62 -50.94
C TYR A 159 9.60 13.14 -50.47
N ARG A 160 9.00 12.19 -51.21
CA ARG A 160 7.67 11.65 -50.88
C ARG A 160 7.69 10.84 -49.59
N GLY A 161 8.77 10.10 -49.31
CA GLY A 161 8.92 9.38 -48.05
C GLY A 161 8.99 10.32 -46.85
N LEU A 162 9.68 11.46 -46.95
CA LEU A 162 9.75 12.46 -45.88
C LEU A 162 8.37 13.10 -45.64
N VAL A 163 7.64 13.39 -46.71
CA VAL A 163 6.24 13.86 -46.60
C VAL A 163 5.38 12.83 -45.87
N LEU A 164 5.52 11.54 -46.19
CA LEU A 164 4.78 10.45 -45.53
C LEU A 164 5.17 10.33 -44.04
N LEU A 165 6.46 10.50 -43.72
CA LEU A 165 6.97 10.44 -42.35
C LEU A 165 6.39 11.56 -41.49
N VAL A 166 6.37 12.79 -42.01
CA VAL A 166 5.78 13.95 -41.32
C VAL A 166 4.27 13.76 -41.16
N ALA A 167 3.58 13.30 -42.19
CA ALA A 167 2.14 13.04 -42.14
C ALA A 167 1.76 11.92 -41.15
N ALA A 168 2.62 10.91 -40.98
CA ALA A 168 2.40 9.79 -40.07
C ALA A 168 2.67 10.14 -38.58
N SER A 169 3.07 11.37 -38.28
CA SER A 169 3.45 11.78 -36.93
C SER A 169 2.28 11.68 -35.92
N PRO A 170 2.46 11.01 -34.76
CA PRO A 170 1.40 10.82 -33.77
C PRO A 170 1.21 12.03 -32.83
N CYS A 171 1.72 13.22 -33.16
CA CYS A 171 1.71 14.40 -32.26
C CYS A 171 0.33 14.73 -31.66
N ALA A 172 -0.74 14.63 -32.47
CA ALA A 172 -2.09 14.90 -32.00
C ALA A 172 -2.59 13.88 -30.97
N LEU A 173 -2.21 12.61 -31.12
CA LEU A 173 -2.58 11.52 -30.22
C LEU A 173 -1.92 11.69 -28.84
N ALA A 174 -0.64 12.06 -28.83
CA ALA A 174 0.10 12.35 -27.60
C ALA A 174 -0.51 13.54 -26.84
N ALA A 175 -0.81 14.64 -27.56
CA ALA A 175 -1.41 15.83 -26.98
C ALA A 175 -2.79 15.55 -26.36
N ALA A 176 -3.64 14.76 -27.04
CA ALA A 176 -4.97 14.41 -26.56
C ALA A 176 -4.93 13.68 -25.21
N THR A 177 -3.96 12.79 -24.99
CA THR A 177 -3.83 12.03 -23.74
C THR A 177 -3.51 12.92 -22.54
N VAL A 178 -2.64 13.91 -22.72
CA VAL A 178 -2.26 14.87 -21.66
C VAL A 178 -3.44 15.75 -21.30
N SER A 179 -4.13 16.32 -22.28
CA SER A 179 -5.31 17.15 -22.05
C SER A 179 -6.43 16.37 -21.36
N ALA A 180 -6.76 15.18 -21.83
CA ALA A 180 -7.78 14.34 -21.22
C ALA A 180 -7.45 13.97 -19.76
N THR A 181 -6.20 13.60 -19.49
CA THR A 181 -5.72 13.31 -18.13
C THR A 181 -5.85 14.51 -17.21
N LEU A 182 -5.41 15.68 -17.66
CA LEU A 182 -5.39 16.90 -16.86
C LEU A 182 -6.83 17.35 -16.55
N SER A 183 -7.70 17.38 -17.55
CA SER A 183 -9.12 17.70 -17.37
C SER A 183 -9.82 16.73 -16.43
N THR A 184 -9.55 15.43 -16.57
CA THR A 184 -10.13 14.40 -15.69
C THR A 184 -9.66 14.57 -14.26
N THR A 185 -8.35 14.73 -14.05
CA THR A 185 -7.76 14.92 -12.71
C THR A 185 -8.28 16.19 -12.05
N SER A 186 -8.37 17.30 -12.79
CA SER A 186 -8.91 18.56 -12.29
C SER A 186 -10.38 18.42 -11.88
N ASN A 187 -11.19 17.75 -12.70
CA ASN A 187 -12.61 17.55 -12.41
C ASN A 187 -12.84 16.62 -11.20
N LEU A 188 -12.03 15.56 -11.06
CA LEU A 188 -12.09 14.65 -9.93
C LEU A 188 -11.67 15.34 -8.62
N ALA A 189 -10.61 16.15 -8.65
CA ALA A 189 -10.15 16.89 -7.48
C ALA A 189 -11.23 17.86 -6.95
N LYS A 190 -11.98 18.53 -7.84
CA LYS A 190 -13.13 19.37 -7.47
C LYS A 190 -14.26 18.59 -6.79
N LYS A 191 -14.31 17.27 -6.97
CA LYS A 191 -15.28 16.36 -6.36
C LYS A 191 -14.70 15.58 -5.16
N GLY A 192 -13.53 15.96 -4.66
CA GLY A 192 -12.87 15.29 -3.54
C GLY A 192 -12.26 13.93 -3.89
N VAL A 193 -12.13 13.59 -5.17
CA VAL A 193 -11.49 12.35 -5.63
C VAL A 193 -10.05 12.64 -6.04
N LEU A 194 -9.10 12.08 -5.31
CA LEU A 194 -7.67 12.23 -5.60
C LEU A 194 -7.15 11.05 -6.40
N SER A 195 -6.52 11.32 -7.54
CA SER A 195 -5.80 10.31 -8.32
C SER A 195 -4.29 10.49 -8.21
N LYS A 196 -3.56 9.38 -8.04
CA LYS A 196 -2.09 9.36 -8.00
C LYS A 196 -1.44 9.29 -9.39
N GLY A 197 -2.22 9.32 -10.47
CA GLY A 197 -1.71 9.33 -11.85
C GLY A 197 -2.72 8.89 -12.92
N SER A 198 -2.38 9.12 -14.18
CA SER A 198 -3.25 8.80 -15.33
C SER A 198 -3.46 7.29 -15.55
N SER A 199 -2.43 6.48 -15.28
CA SER A 199 -2.48 5.02 -15.40
C SER A 199 -3.54 4.38 -14.50
N TYR A 200 -3.74 4.93 -13.29
CA TYR A 200 -4.75 4.44 -12.35
C TYR A 200 -6.17 4.80 -12.79
N LEU A 201 -6.36 5.98 -13.38
CA LEU A 201 -7.64 6.40 -13.96
C LEU A 201 -8.02 5.53 -15.16
N SER A 202 -7.05 5.19 -16.00
CA SER A 202 -7.28 4.28 -17.12
C SER A 202 -7.66 2.88 -16.65
N GLN A 203 -7.00 2.35 -15.61
CA GLN A 203 -7.37 1.05 -15.04
C GLN A 203 -8.77 1.07 -14.41
N LEU A 204 -9.13 2.17 -13.75
CA LEU A 204 -10.45 2.33 -13.13
C LEU A 204 -11.58 2.10 -14.14
N ALA A 205 -11.38 2.49 -15.40
CA ALA A 205 -12.35 2.28 -16.47
C ALA A 205 -12.59 0.80 -16.81
N ASP A 206 -11.62 -0.08 -16.54
CA ASP A 206 -11.67 -1.51 -16.86
C ASP A 206 -12.03 -2.40 -15.64
N ILE A 207 -12.24 -1.80 -14.46
CA ILE A 207 -12.56 -2.55 -13.23
C ILE A 207 -13.95 -3.19 -13.35
N LYS A 208 -14.03 -4.49 -13.02
CA LYS A 208 -15.28 -5.27 -13.03
C LYS A 208 -15.88 -5.51 -11.65
N ALA A 209 -15.06 -5.42 -10.61
CA ALA A 209 -15.45 -5.70 -9.23
C ALA A 209 -14.69 -4.77 -8.30
N ILE A 210 -15.35 -4.31 -7.24
CA ILE A 210 -14.75 -3.48 -6.20
C ILE A 210 -14.89 -4.26 -4.89
N ALA A 211 -13.76 -4.54 -4.26
CA ALA A 211 -13.72 -5.08 -2.90
C ALA A 211 -13.56 -3.91 -1.93
N PHE A 212 -14.48 -3.79 -0.97
CA PHE A 212 -14.42 -2.79 0.07
C PHE A 212 -13.90 -3.42 1.35
N ASP A 213 -12.97 -2.74 2.01
CA ASP A 213 -12.71 -3.01 3.41
C ASP A 213 -13.92 -2.55 4.26
N LYS A 214 -14.18 -3.21 5.39
CA LYS A 214 -15.32 -2.86 6.24
C LYS A 214 -14.96 -1.67 7.12
N THR A 215 -13.94 -1.84 7.96
CA THR A 215 -13.62 -0.90 9.04
C THR A 215 -12.91 0.32 8.48
N GLY A 216 -13.42 1.52 8.76
CA GLY A 216 -12.83 2.78 8.28
C GLY A 216 -13.05 3.11 6.79
N THR A 217 -13.62 2.18 6.01
CA THR A 217 -14.06 2.43 4.63
C THR A 217 -15.59 2.45 4.52
N LEU A 218 -16.27 1.37 4.93
CA LEU A 218 -17.74 1.34 4.98
C LEU A 218 -18.29 1.84 6.32
N THR A 219 -17.50 1.72 7.39
CA THR A 219 -17.87 2.18 8.73
C THR A 219 -17.10 3.44 9.12
N LYS A 220 -17.63 4.20 10.10
CA LYS A 220 -16.97 5.38 10.67
C LYS A 220 -15.68 5.05 11.45
N GLY A 221 -15.36 3.77 11.68
CA GLY A 221 -14.22 3.33 12.49
C GLY A 221 -14.32 3.67 13.97
N LYS A 222 -15.49 4.13 14.44
CA LYS A 222 -15.77 4.46 15.84
C LYS A 222 -16.89 3.56 16.36
N PRO A 223 -16.68 2.79 17.44
CA PRO A 223 -17.74 2.04 18.09
C PRO A 223 -18.83 3.00 18.60
N GLU A 224 -20.08 2.59 18.46
CA GLU A 224 -21.25 3.28 18.99
C GLU A 224 -22.19 2.22 19.57
N VAL A 225 -22.74 2.48 20.75
CA VAL A 225 -23.70 1.56 21.39
C VAL A 225 -25.03 1.69 20.65
N THR A 226 -25.45 0.63 19.95
CA THR A 226 -26.70 0.63 19.17
C THR A 226 -27.86 0.01 19.92
N ASN A 227 -27.59 -0.97 20.78
CA ASN A 227 -28.59 -1.75 21.48
C ASN A 227 -28.10 -2.03 22.90
N TYR A 228 -29.01 -1.90 23.86
CA TYR A 228 -28.83 -2.29 25.24
C TYR A 228 -30.08 -3.04 25.68
N TYR A 229 -29.91 -4.05 26.54
CA TYR A 229 -30.99 -4.89 27.01
C TYR A 229 -30.84 -5.03 28.52
N PHE A 230 -31.76 -4.43 29.27
CA PHE A 230 -31.83 -4.57 30.72
C PHE A 230 -32.85 -5.66 31.09
N ALA A 231 -32.65 -6.28 32.24
CA ALA A 231 -33.68 -7.14 32.81
C ALA A 231 -34.86 -6.29 33.30
N ASP A 232 -36.09 -6.78 33.16
CA ASP A 232 -37.33 -6.04 33.51
C ASP A 232 -37.36 -5.51 34.95
N SER A 233 -36.58 -6.11 35.85
CA SER A 233 -36.47 -5.70 37.26
C SER A 233 -35.59 -4.47 37.50
N VAL A 234 -34.97 -3.91 36.46
CA VAL A 234 -33.99 -2.83 36.57
C VAL A 234 -34.57 -1.53 36.02
N ASN A 235 -34.41 -0.43 36.77
CA ASN A 235 -34.70 0.90 36.26
C ASN A 235 -33.60 1.31 35.25
N GLU A 236 -33.98 1.46 33.99
CA GLU A 236 -33.07 1.71 32.87
C GLU A 236 -32.27 3.01 33.02
N GLU A 237 -32.90 4.12 33.41
CA GLU A 237 -32.22 5.42 33.54
C GLU A 237 -31.11 5.36 34.59
N ASN A 238 -31.41 4.80 35.77
CA ASN A 238 -30.42 4.66 36.83
C ASN A 238 -29.27 3.72 36.44
N MET A 239 -29.54 2.68 35.65
CA MET A 239 -28.52 1.70 35.27
C MET A 239 -27.59 2.24 34.18
N ILE A 240 -28.10 3.06 33.25
CA ILE A 240 -27.26 3.72 32.24
C ILE A 240 -26.23 4.63 32.93
N ASP A 241 -26.67 5.44 33.91
CA ASP A 241 -25.77 6.33 34.66
C ASP A 241 -24.67 5.54 35.39
N ILE A 242 -25.01 4.39 35.98
CA ILE A 242 -24.04 3.52 36.64
C ILE A 242 -23.05 2.91 35.63
N VAL A 243 -23.54 2.42 34.49
CA VAL A 243 -22.69 1.79 33.45
C VAL A 243 -21.73 2.80 32.82
N VAL A 244 -22.15 4.05 32.62
CA VAL A 244 -21.30 5.12 32.08
C VAL A 244 -20.24 5.58 33.10
N ALA A 245 -20.51 5.47 34.40
CA ALA A 245 -19.60 5.89 35.46
C ALA A 245 -18.49 4.87 35.79
N LEU A 246 -18.63 3.61 35.38
CA LEU A 246 -17.66 2.51 35.56
C LEU A 246 -16.57 2.54 34.49
#